data_AF-D9SX52-F1
#
_entry.id   AF-D9SX52-F1
#
_cell.length_a   1.000
_cell.length_b   1.000
_cell.length_c   1.000
_cell.angle_alpha   90.00
_cell.angle_beta   90.00
_cell.angle_gamma   90.00
#
_symmetry.space_group_name_H-M   'P 1'
#
loop_
_entity.id
_entity.type
_entity.pdbx_description
1 polymer ?
#
loop_
_entity_poly.entity_id
_entity_poly.type
_entity_poly.pdbx_seq_one_letter_code
_entity_poly.pdbx_strand_id
1 'polypeptide(L)'
;MKKKFIYTLLFIAAITITGCGDKQVKENVSTSTSTDAILTEADKEKTEENNQIETSNEAKDRNVTRDNNEKENSNNETDSEKISYDSYSGSWVIESNLRADYHFGLGVRLTIDKEGNLDGNIGNTSTGITHVATFPIKGKIENDKFSYTFEQDGWGNKGTINMEFNKKQIVLTIKYDESNERKNFWGIGEGTFTLVNRETKVERSLEDLKKGGLAVIQDQCFNINLDSYGEVKFISGTKRADGYTALRFYLAGKNDKIIYYFPEFSTKNFLKEMKAVSFQDINNDGLKEIIVIAEYNSSGPKKEHCSIYFPKSGEFINDKNIDDKINSYQDVNTINSVIQCYKTNFK
;
A
#
# COMPACT_ATOMS: atom_id res chain seq x y z
N MET A 1 4.42 62.05 -40.63
CA MET A 1 3.77 60.75 -40.38
C MET A 1 4.38 60.13 -39.12
N LYS A 2 3.64 60.08 -38.02
CA LYS A 2 4.08 59.48 -36.73
C LYS A 2 3.38 58.12 -36.57
N LYS A 3 4.14 57.02 -36.47
CA LYS A 3 3.61 55.70 -36.11
C LYS A 3 3.60 55.57 -34.59
N LYS A 4 2.43 55.31 -34.00
CA LYS A 4 2.27 54.96 -32.58
C LYS A 4 2.46 53.45 -32.44
N PHE A 5 3.36 53.03 -31.54
CA PHE A 5 3.43 51.65 -31.04
C PHE A 5 2.48 51.52 -29.84
N ILE A 6 1.63 50.49 -29.86
CA ILE A 6 0.79 50.10 -28.73
C ILE A 6 1.50 48.91 -28.07
N TYR A 7 1.89 49.07 -26.80
CA TYR A 7 2.34 47.97 -25.95
C TYR A 7 1.13 47.41 -25.22
N THR A 8 0.79 46.15 -25.47
CA THR A 8 -0.20 45.40 -24.69
C THR A 8 0.48 44.88 -23.43
N LEU A 9 0.11 45.45 -22.27
CA LEU A 9 0.51 44.98 -20.96
C LEU A 9 -0.38 43.77 -20.58
N LEU A 10 0.18 42.57 -20.51
CA LEU A 10 -0.53 41.39 -19.99
C LEU A 10 -0.36 41.37 -18.46
N PHE A 11 -1.44 41.64 -17.73
CA PHE A 11 -1.51 41.38 -16.28
C PHE A 11 -1.77 39.89 -16.07
N ILE A 12 -0.75 39.13 -15.65
CA ILE A 12 -0.94 37.77 -15.12
C ILE A 12 -1.27 37.92 -13.64
N ALA A 13 -2.54 37.75 -13.30
CA ALA A 13 -2.97 37.63 -11.91
C ALA A 13 -2.56 36.24 -11.38
N ALA A 14 -1.57 36.19 -10.48
CA ALA A 14 -1.29 35.00 -9.71
C ALA A 14 -2.41 34.81 -8.68
N ILE A 15 -3.27 33.82 -8.91
CA ILE A 15 -4.30 33.42 -7.95
C ILE A 15 -3.60 32.63 -6.84
N THR A 16 -3.37 33.26 -5.69
CA THR A 16 -2.98 32.56 -4.46
C THR A 16 -4.21 31.83 -3.93
N ILE A 17 -4.31 30.53 -4.15
CA ILE A 17 -5.33 29.70 -3.50
C ILE A 17 -4.83 29.37 -2.09
N THR A 18 -5.09 30.26 -1.13
CA THR A 18 -4.99 29.95 0.31
C THR A 18 -6.37 29.53 0.81
N GLY A 19 -6.55 28.22 1.05
CA GLY A 19 -7.72 27.71 1.78
C GLY A 19 -7.50 27.87 3.27
N CYS A 20 -8.15 28.86 3.89
CA CYS A 20 -8.22 29.03 5.34
C CYS A 20 -9.66 28.71 5.77
N GLY A 21 -9.89 27.52 6.30
CA GLY A 21 -11.21 27.12 6.81
C GLY A 21 -11.31 27.38 8.31
N ASP A 22 -11.92 28.49 8.71
CA ASP A 22 -12.34 28.70 10.10
C ASP A 22 -13.53 27.79 10.43
N LYS A 23 -13.39 26.90 11.41
CA LYS A 23 -14.53 26.21 12.03
C LYS A 23 -14.62 26.56 13.51
N GLN A 24 -15.67 27.33 13.82
CA GLN A 24 -16.16 27.51 15.18
C GLN A 24 -16.75 26.21 15.72
N VAL A 25 -16.38 25.91 16.96
CA VAL A 25 -16.82 24.78 17.77
C VAL A 25 -18.31 24.90 18.09
N LYS A 26 -19.07 23.83 17.85
CA LYS A 26 -20.30 23.54 18.59
C LYS A 26 -20.12 22.21 19.30
N GLU A 27 -19.94 22.29 20.61
CA GLU A 27 -20.09 21.16 21.53
C GLU A 27 -21.52 20.63 21.46
N ASN A 28 -21.65 19.31 21.36
CA ASN A 28 -22.78 18.60 21.93
C ASN A 28 -22.26 17.29 22.50
N VAL A 29 -22.20 17.27 23.83
CA VAL A 29 -21.97 16.09 24.65
C VAL A 29 -23.24 15.22 24.60
N SER A 30 -23.11 13.96 24.20
CA SER A 30 -24.04 12.92 24.60
C SER A 30 -23.29 11.62 24.82
N THR A 31 -23.10 11.29 26.09
CA THR A 31 -22.66 10.00 26.59
C THR A 31 -23.77 8.95 26.44
N SER A 32 -23.44 7.75 25.95
CA SER A 32 -24.10 6.51 26.40
C SER A 32 -23.23 5.29 26.10
N THR A 33 -22.68 4.71 27.17
CA THR A 33 -22.34 3.29 27.30
C THR A 33 -23.58 2.42 27.13
N SER A 34 -23.49 1.32 26.38
CA SER A 34 -23.58 -0.08 26.88
C SER A 34 -23.87 -1.10 25.76
N THR A 35 -23.28 -2.27 25.97
CA THR A 35 -23.46 -3.61 25.38
C THR A 35 -24.90 -4.01 25.03
N ASP A 36 -25.11 -4.72 23.91
CA ASP A 36 -25.37 -6.17 23.90
C ASP A 36 -25.74 -6.70 22.51
N ALA A 37 -25.44 -7.99 22.32
CA ALA A 37 -25.64 -8.79 21.13
C ALA A 37 -27.13 -9.11 20.88
N ILE A 38 -27.53 -9.14 19.60
CA ILE A 38 -28.70 -9.91 19.13
C ILE A 38 -28.35 -10.55 17.79
N LEU A 39 -28.27 -11.89 17.80
CA LEU A 39 -28.42 -12.77 16.65
C LEU A 39 -29.90 -12.85 16.27
N THR A 40 -30.21 -12.93 14.97
CA THR A 40 -31.38 -13.67 14.47
C THR A 40 -31.18 -14.05 13.01
N GLU A 41 -31.48 -15.32 12.73
CA GLU A 41 -31.46 -16.01 11.44
C GLU A 41 -32.70 -15.69 10.59
N ALA A 42 -32.54 -15.72 9.25
CA ALA A 42 -33.53 -15.96 8.18
C ALA A 42 -32.85 -15.54 6.85
N ASP A 43 -32.87 -16.23 5.70
CA ASP A 43 -33.62 -17.37 5.22
C ASP A 43 -32.81 -18.12 4.14
N LYS A 44 -33.02 -19.44 4.09
CA LYS A 44 -32.71 -20.30 2.94
C LYS A 44 -33.97 -20.37 2.07
N GLU A 45 -33.85 -20.23 0.75
CA GLU A 45 -34.67 -21.03 -0.17
C GLU A 45 -34.03 -21.19 -1.54
N LYS A 46 -34.23 -22.40 -2.09
CA LYS A 46 -33.66 -22.98 -3.32
C LYS A 46 -34.53 -22.64 -4.53
N THR A 47 -33.95 -22.65 -5.72
CA THR A 47 -34.56 -23.34 -6.88
C THR A 47 -33.49 -23.82 -7.87
N GLU A 48 -33.44 -25.13 -8.09
CA GLU A 48 -32.91 -25.80 -9.28
C GLU A 48 -34.10 -26.15 -10.18
N GLU A 49 -33.99 -25.99 -11.50
CA GLU A 49 -34.40 -27.03 -12.46
C GLU A 49 -33.94 -26.75 -13.91
N ASN A 50 -33.29 -27.78 -14.46
CA ASN A 50 -33.41 -28.37 -15.81
C ASN A 50 -33.21 -27.55 -17.09
N ASN A 51 -32.24 -27.99 -17.91
CA ASN A 51 -32.59 -28.81 -19.08
C ASN A 51 -31.40 -29.58 -19.67
N GLN A 52 -31.61 -30.88 -19.87
CA GLN A 52 -30.83 -31.81 -20.68
C GLN A 52 -31.14 -31.62 -22.17
N ILE A 53 -30.15 -31.86 -23.05
CA ILE A 53 -30.38 -32.36 -24.41
C ILE A 53 -29.42 -33.54 -24.69
N GLU A 54 -30.05 -34.62 -25.14
CA GLU A 54 -29.63 -35.91 -25.68
C GLU A 54 -28.60 -35.85 -26.85
N THR A 55 -27.50 -36.61 -26.81
CA THR A 55 -27.20 -37.98 -27.32
C THR A 55 -26.87 -38.15 -28.82
N SER A 56 -25.96 -39.12 -29.03
CA SER A 56 -25.71 -39.97 -30.21
C SER A 56 -24.62 -39.56 -31.21
N ASN A 57 -23.54 -40.35 -31.30
CA ASN A 57 -23.49 -41.42 -32.31
C ASN A 57 -22.35 -42.43 -32.09
N GLU A 58 -22.70 -43.67 -32.44
CA GLU A 58 -21.96 -44.91 -32.25
C GLU A 58 -20.85 -45.16 -33.29
N ALA A 59 -20.02 -46.13 -32.90
CA ALA A 59 -18.88 -46.74 -33.57
C ALA A 59 -19.13 -47.32 -34.97
N LYS A 60 -18.04 -47.51 -35.73
CA LYS A 60 -17.83 -48.75 -36.50
C LYS A 60 -16.36 -49.09 -36.72
N ASP A 61 -16.11 -50.35 -36.37
CA ASP A 61 -14.90 -51.17 -36.36
C ASP A 61 -14.41 -51.55 -37.77
N ARG A 62 -13.10 -51.80 -37.91
CA ARG A 62 -12.49 -52.81 -38.80
C ARG A 62 -10.96 -52.93 -38.57
N ASN A 63 -10.58 -54.00 -37.89
CA ASN A 63 -9.24 -54.62 -37.86
C ASN A 63 -8.68 -54.95 -39.25
N VAL A 64 -7.37 -54.72 -39.50
CA VAL A 64 -6.45 -55.62 -40.23
C VAL A 64 -4.97 -55.32 -39.85
N THR A 65 -4.36 -56.29 -39.16
CA THR A 65 -2.97 -56.81 -39.21
C THR A 65 -1.76 -56.03 -38.68
N ARG A 66 -0.97 -56.82 -37.92
CA ARG A 66 0.35 -56.60 -37.30
C ARG A 66 1.43 -56.20 -38.31
N ASP A 67 2.33 -55.31 -37.88
CA ASP A 67 3.77 -55.51 -38.01
C ASP A 67 4.52 -54.71 -36.93
N ASN A 68 5.51 -55.37 -36.32
CA ASN A 68 6.42 -54.78 -35.34
C ASN A 68 7.41 -53.85 -36.05
N ASN A 69 7.64 -52.66 -35.51
CA ASN A 69 8.98 -52.08 -35.47
C ASN A 69 9.08 -50.95 -34.44
N GLU A 70 10.08 -51.09 -33.57
CA GLU A 70 10.60 -50.08 -32.68
C GLU A 70 11.06 -48.85 -33.48
N LYS A 71 10.65 -47.64 -33.06
CA LYS A 71 11.57 -46.55 -32.69
C LYS A 71 10.83 -45.22 -32.46
N GLU A 72 11.26 -44.59 -31.37
CA GLU A 72 11.30 -43.14 -31.13
C GLU A 72 9.94 -42.43 -31.13
N ASN A 73 9.26 -42.51 -29.97
CA ASN A 73 8.26 -41.54 -29.61
C ASN A 73 8.98 -40.26 -29.16
N SER A 74 9.05 -39.27 -30.05
CA SER A 74 9.36 -37.90 -29.68
C SER A 74 8.19 -37.36 -28.85
N ASN A 75 8.28 -37.51 -27.54
CA ASN A 75 7.46 -36.70 -26.65
C ASN A 75 7.97 -35.26 -26.77
N ASN A 76 7.20 -34.45 -27.49
CA ASN A 76 7.18 -33.01 -27.31
C ASN A 76 6.68 -32.73 -25.88
N GLU A 77 7.55 -32.90 -24.90
CA GLU A 77 7.42 -32.19 -23.64
C GLU A 77 7.70 -30.72 -23.95
N THR A 78 6.63 -29.92 -23.94
CA THR A 78 6.74 -28.48 -23.77
C THR A 78 7.64 -28.23 -22.58
N ASP A 79 8.84 -27.74 -22.86
CA ASP A 79 9.89 -27.35 -21.93
C ASP A 79 9.30 -26.33 -20.95
N SER A 80 8.73 -26.82 -19.85
CA SER A 80 8.28 -26.00 -18.75
C SER A 80 9.54 -25.39 -18.16
N GLU A 81 9.74 -24.08 -18.32
CA GLU A 81 10.85 -23.34 -17.69
C GLU A 81 11.03 -23.85 -16.26
N LYS A 82 12.10 -24.63 -16.04
CA LYS A 82 12.38 -25.23 -14.75
C LYS A 82 12.49 -24.11 -13.72
N ILE A 83 11.60 -24.12 -12.74
CA ILE A 83 11.55 -23.11 -11.69
C ILE A 83 12.85 -23.19 -10.88
N SER A 84 13.61 -22.08 -10.83
CA SER A 84 14.77 -21.96 -9.95
C SER A 84 14.28 -21.58 -8.56
N TYR A 85 14.23 -22.54 -7.63
CA TYR A 85 13.62 -22.33 -6.32
C TYR A 85 14.32 -21.27 -5.45
N ASP A 86 15.62 -21.07 -5.64
CA ASP A 86 16.39 -20.03 -4.94
C ASP A 86 15.86 -18.62 -5.22
N SER A 87 15.20 -18.40 -6.36
CA SER A 87 14.53 -17.14 -6.68
C SER A 87 13.35 -16.80 -5.77
N TYR A 88 12.84 -17.78 -5.00
CA TYR A 88 11.78 -17.54 -4.01
C TYR A 88 12.30 -17.11 -2.65
N SER A 89 13.61 -17.00 -2.47
CA SER A 89 14.19 -16.39 -1.27
C SER A 89 13.75 -14.93 -1.14
N GLY A 90 13.35 -14.53 0.07
CA GLY A 90 12.91 -13.17 0.35
C GLY A 90 11.66 -13.10 1.22
N SER A 91 11.03 -11.92 1.21
CA SER A 91 9.79 -11.65 1.94
C SER A 91 8.61 -11.66 0.99
N TRP A 92 7.57 -12.38 1.36
CA TRP A 92 6.35 -12.58 0.61
C TRP A 92 5.15 -12.10 1.44
N VAL A 93 4.27 -11.34 0.79
CA VAL A 93 3.12 -10.70 1.45
C VAL A 93 1.87 -10.88 0.58
N ILE A 94 0.69 -10.79 1.19
CA ILE A 94 -0.57 -10.80 0.44
C ILE A 94 -0.60 -9.61 -0.53
N GLU A 95 -0.93 -9.86 -1.80
CA GLU A 95 -0.90 -8.81 -2.83
C GLU A 95 -1.81 -7.62 -2.49
N SER A 96 -3.00 -7.87 -1.95
CA SER A 96 -3.92 -6.81 -1.51
C SER A 96 -3.32 -5.94 -0.41
N ASN A 97 -2.55 -6.54 0.51
CA ASN A 97 -1.87 -5.81 1.58
C ASN A 97 -0.74 -4.95 1.01
N LEU A 98 0.01 -5.47 0.03
CA LEU A 98 1.05 -4.71 -0.66
C LEU A 98 0.47 -3.50 -1.42
N ARG A 99 -0.68 -3.67 -2.09
CA ARG A 99 -1.40 -2.58 -2.76
C ARG A 99 -1.98 -1.57 -1.77
N ALA A 100 -2.46 -2.02 -0.63
CA ALA A 100 -2.94 -1.17 0.44
C ALA A 100 -1.82 -0.44 1.21
N ASP A 101 -0.55 -0.75 0.91
CA ASP A 101 0.60 -0.31 1.71
C ASP A 101 0.41 -0.70 3.20
N TYR A 102 -0.25 -1.82 3.43
CA TYR A 102 -0.60 -2.28 4.76
C TYR A 102 0.66 -2.89 5.40
N HIS A 103 1.13 -2.27 6.47
CA HIS A 103 2.35 -2.72 7.18
C HIS A 103 2.11 -3.93 8.09
N PHE A 104 0.86 -4.37 8.21
CA PHE A 104 0.43 -5.40 9.15
C PHE A 104 -0.09 -6.66 8.43
N GLY A 105 -0.13 -7.79 9.12
CA GLY A 105 -0.78 -9.02 8.63
C GLY A 105 0.16 -10.08 8.07
N LEU A 106 -0.42 -11.14 7.51
CA LEU A 106 0.31 -12.35 7.12
C LEU A 106 1.47 -12.06 6.14
N GLY A 107 2.65 -12.55 6.50
CA GLY A 107 3.82 -12.60 5.66
C GLY A 107 4.60 -13.89 5.83
N VAL A 108 5.42 -14.19 4.83
CA VAL A 108 6.32 -15.34 4.81
C VAL A 108 7.73 -14.85 4.48
N ARG A 109 8.72 -15.27 5.25
CA ARG A 109 10.13 -15.07 4.95
C ARG A 109 10.77 -16.42 4.62
N LEU A 110 11.36 -16.52 3.44
CA LEU A 110 11.94 -17.77 2.92
C LEU A 110 13.42 -17.58 2.62
N THR A 111 14.20 -18.61 2.91
CA THR A 111 15.54 -18.86 2.38
C THR A 111 15.51 -20.23 1.72
N ILE A 112 15.74 -20.27 0.41
CA ILE A 112 15.65 -21.49 -0.39
C ILE A 112 16.93 -21.63 -1.21
N ASP A 113 17.54 -22.81 -1.19
CA ASP A 113 18.68 -23.12 -2.05
C ASP A 113 18.25 -23.68 -3.42
N LYS A 114 19.22 -23.95 -4.29
CA LYS A 114 18.95 -24.41 -5.67
C LYS A 114 18.36 -25.83 -5.71
N GLU A 115 18.62 -26.60 -4.67
CA GLU A 115 18.15 -27.97 -4.47
C GLU A 115 16.73 -28.00 -3.88
N GLY A 116 16.15 -26.84 -3.54
CA GLY A 116 14.80 -26.69 -3.00
C GLY A 116 14.72 -26.93 -1.49
N ASN A 117 15.84 -26.93 -0.77
CA ASN A 117 15.81 -26.95 0.69
C ASN A 117 15.34 -25.57 1.19
N LEU A 118 14.25 -25.57 1.94
CA LEU A 118 13.55 -24.40 2.43
C LEU A 118 13.77 -24.28 3.93
N ASP A 119 14.19 -23.09 4.36
CA ASP A 119 14.17 -22.63 5.75
C ASP A 119 13.45 -21.28 5.81
N GLY A 120 12.52 -21.10 6.74
CA GLY A 120 11.71 -19.90 6.75
C GLY A 120 10.84 -19.72 7.98
N ASN A 121 10.02 -18.69 7.92
CA ASN A 121 9.09 -18.33 8.97
C ASN A 121 7.80 -17.78 8.36
N ILE A 122 6.67 -18.22 8.91
CA ILE A 122 5.36 -17.64 8.64
C ILE A 122 4.95 -16.88 9.88
N GLY A 123 4.35 -15.71 9.69
CA GLY A 123 3.79 -14.97 10.81
C GLY A 123 2.98 -13.80 10.35
N ASN A 124 2.23 -13.24 11.29
CA ASN A 124 1.75 -11.88 11.11
C ASN A 124 2.95 -10.93 11.26
N THR A 125 3.07 -9.95 10.37
CA THR A 125 3.98 -8.83 10.59
C THR A 125 3.21 -7.80 11.39
N SER A 126 3.74 -7.42 12.54
CA SER A 126 3.20 -6.29 13.28
C SER A 126 4.27 -5.66 14.15
N THR A 127 4.26 -4.35 14.16
CA THR A 127 5.07 -3.52 15.02
C THR A 127 4.19 -2.97 16.13
N GLY A 128 4.60 -3.14 17.40
CA GLY A 128 3.91 -2.59 18.57
C GLY A 128 2.94 -3.51 19.32
N ILE A 129 2.72 -4.75 18.87
CA ILE A 129 2.13 -5.79 19.72
C ILE A 129 3.22 -6.75 20.20
N THR A 130 3.15 -7.16 21.47
CA THR A 130 4.19 -7.95 22.13
C THR A 130 4.12 -9.44 21.77
N HIS A 131 2.98 -9.90 21.26
CA HIS A 131 2.73 -11.30 20.92
C HIS A 131 2.10 -11.36 19.53
N VAL A 132 2.85 -11.93 18.59
CA VAL A 132 2.44 -12.06 17.20
C VAL A 132 2.45 -13.54 16.84
N ALA A 133 1.42 -13.99 16.14
CA ALA A 133 1.38 -15.37 15.72
C ALA A 133 2.47 -15.65 14.69
N THR A 134 3.32 -16.65 14.96
CA THR A 134 4.43 -17.02 14.08
C THR A 134 4.90 -18.44 14.37
N PHE A 135 5.39 -19.12 13.33
CA PHE A 135 6.08 -20.39 13.46
C PHE A 135 7.16 -20.57 12.38
N PRO A 136 8.28 -21.24 12.71
CA PRO A 136 9.29 -21.59 11.72
C PRO A 136 8.79 -22.72 10.81
N ILE A 137 9.31 -22.75 9.59
CA ILE A 137 9.09 -23.82 8.62
C ILE A 137 10.43 -24.29 8.08
N LYS A 138 10.56 -25.59 7.88
CA LYS A 138 11.76 -26.19 7.30
C LYS A 138 11.42 -27.46 6.57
N GLY A 139 12.05 -27.69 5.42
CA GLY A 139 11.92 -28.93 4.68
C GLY A 139 12.38 -28.77 3.24
N LYS A 140 11.77 -29.53 2.33
CA LYS A 140 12.15 -29.56 0.94
C LYS A 140 10.95 -29.34 0.04
N ILE A 141 11.13 -28.53 -1.00
CA ILE A 141 10.14 -28.33 -2.05
C ILE A 141 10.20 -29.54 -3.00
N GLU A 142 9.06 -30.16 -3.23
CA GLU A 142 8.91 -31.30 -4.14
C GLU A 142 7.74 -31.05 -5.08
N ASN A 143 7.99 -31.17 -6.39
CA ASN A 143 6.99 -30.93 -7.44
C ASN A 143 6.27 -29.57 -7.29
N ASP A 144 7.05 -28.50 -7.11
CA ASP A 144 6.56 -27.13 -6.90
C ASP A 144 5.63 -26.95 -5.68
N LYS A 145 5.69 -27.88 -4.73
CA LYS A 145 4.85 -27.88 -3.52
C LYS A 145 5.68 -28.04 -2.25
N PHE A 146 5.18 -27.45 -1.17
CA PHE A 146 5.73 -27.62 0.17
C PHE A 146 4.58 -27.74 1.18
N SER A 147 4.63 -28.78 2.00
CA SER A 147 3.65 -29.01 3.06
C SER A 147 4.36 -29.10 4.40
N TYR A 148 3.75 -28.55 5.44
CA TYR A 148 4.34 -28.54 6.78
C TYR A 148 3.25 -28.54 7.84
N THR A 149 3.47 -29.27 8.94
CA THR A 149 2.59 -29.27 10.12
C THR A 149 3.25 -28.47 11.22
N PHE A 150 2.55 -27.49 11.77
CA PHE A 150 3.01 -26.68 12.90
C PHE A 150 2.22 -27.05 14.16
N GLU A 151 2.93 -27.23 15.26
CA GLU A 151 2.35 -27.65 16.55
C GLU A 151 1.91 -26.47 17.42
N GLN A 152 2.41 -25.28 17.12
CA GLN A 152 2.01 -24.03 17.76
C GLN A 152 2.23 -22.87 16.78
N ASP A 153 1.48 -21.79 16.97
CA ASP A 153 1.67 -20.50 16.27
C ASP A 153 1.95 -19.34 17.23
N GLY A 154 2.35 -19.63 18.47
CA GLY A 154 2.51 -18.65 19.54
C GLY A 154 1.22 -18.39 20.34
N TRP A 155 0.06 -18.85 19.87
CA TRP A 155 -1.24 -18.70 20.53
C TRP A 155 -1.91 -20.04 20.87
N GLY A 156 -1.16 -21.14 20.76
CA GLY A 156 -1.65 -22.49 21.06
C GLY A 156 -2.45 -23.13 19.93
N ASN A 157 -2.45 -22.54 18.72
CA ASN A 157 -3.06 -23.20 17.56
C ASN A 157 -2.03 -24.08 16.85
N LYS A 158 -2.51 -25.22 16.37
CA LYS A 158 -1.76 -26.17 15.55
C LYS A 158 -2.50 -26.43 14.25
N GLY A 159 -1.78 -26.87 13.24
CA GLY A 159 -2.37 -27.07 11.93
C GLY A 159 -1.37 -27.43 10.84
N THR A 160 -1.84 -27.32 9.61
CA THR A 160 -1.07 -27.63 8.40
C THR A 160 -1.04 -26.43 7.47
N ILE A 161 0.06 -26.31 6.75
CA ILE A 161 0.18 -25.40 5.62
C ILE A 161 0.48 -26.18 4.34
N ASN A 162 0.07 -25.61 3.22
CA ASN A 162 0.47 -26.03 1.89
C ASN A 162 0.85 -24.79 1.07
N MET A 163 2.03 -24.80 0.47
CA MET A 163 2.49 -23.78 -0.48
C MET A 163 2.59 -24.38 -1.88
N GLU A 164 2.06 -23.67 -2.86
CA GLU A 164 2.27 -23.95 -4.28
C GLU A 164 3.10 -22.81 -4.90
N PHE A 165 4.22 -23.15 -5.52
CA PHE A 165 5.18 -22.22 -6.09
C PHE A 165 4.86 -21.99 -7.57
N ASN A 166 4.25 -20.85 -7.87
CA ASN A 166 3.88 -20.44 -9.22
C ASN A 166 4.82 -19.35 -9.72
N LYS A 167 4.85 -19.10 -11.04
CA LYS A 167 5.69 -18.05 -11.64
C LYS A 167 5.46 -16.69 -10.94
N LYS A 168 6.43 -16.28 -10.12
CA LYS A 168 6.45 -15.03 -9.31
C LYS A 168 5.40 -14.95 -8.18
N GLN A 169 4.72 -16.04 -7.84
CA GLN A 169 3.67 -16.07 -6.81
C GLN A 169 3.80 -17.32 -5.93
N ILE A 170 3.36 -17.21 -4.69
CA ILE A 170 3.19 -18.37 -3.80
C ILE A 170 1.73 -18.41 -3.38
N VAL A 171 1.05 -19.53 -3.58
CA VAL A 171 -0.29 -19.76 -3.01
C VAL A 171 -0.11 -20.50 -1.70
N LEU A 172 -0.38 -19.83 -0.59
CA LEU A 172 -0.29 -20.38 0.76
C LEU A 172 -1.70 -20.73 1.27
N THR A 173 -1.92 -21.99 1.60
CA THR A 173 -3.12 -22.45 2.29
C THR A 173 -2.78 -22.80 3.73
N ILE A 174 -3.54 -22.29 4.70
CA ILE A 174 -3.40 -22.56 6.13
C ILE A 174 -4.71 -23.18 6.64
N LYS A 175 -4.59 -24.30 7.37
CA LYS A 175 -5.70 -24.96 8.05
C LYS A 175 -5.30 -25.31 9.48
N TYR A 176 -6.11 -24.96 10.46
CA TYR A 176 -5.97 -25.40 11.83
C TYR A 176 -6.60 -26.78 12.02
N ASP A 177 -6.05 -27.58 12.94
CA ASP A 177 -6.60 -28.90 13.27
C ASP A 177 -8.02 -28.81 13.84
N GLU A 178 -8.32 -27.70 14.51
CA GLU A 178 -9.61 -27.39 15.10
C GLU A 178 -10.00 -25.97 14.73
N SER A 179 -10.95 -25.84 13.80
CA SER A 179 -11.50 -24.55 13.36
C SER A 179 -12.31 -23.89 14.49
N ASN A 180 -12.02 -22.62 14.79
CA ASN A 180 -12.84 -21.80 15.69
C ASN A 180 -12.71 -20.33 15.29
N GLU A 181 -13.83 -19.63 15.16
CA GLU A 181 -13.88 -18.21 14.75
C GLU A 181 -12.99 -17.29 15.61
N ARG A 182 -12.79 -17.61 16.90
CA ARG A 182 -11.90 -16.84 17.80
C ARG A 182 -10.41 -17.05 17.53
N LYS A 183 -10.00 -18.15 16.88
CA LYS A 183 -8.59 -18.43 16.55
C LYS A 183 -8.09 -17.55 15.41
N ASN A 184 -8.98 -17.06 14.56
CA ASN A 184 -8.66 -16.14 13.47
C ASN A 184 -8.38 -14.70 13.95
N PHE A 185 -8.69 -14.37 15.21
CA PHE A 185 -8.47 -13.04 15.76
C PHE A 185 -7.06 -12.83 16.34
N TRP A 186 -6.42 -13.91 16.81
CA TRP A 186 -5.11 -13.87 17.47
C TRP A 186 -4.04 -14.71 16.75
N GLY A 187 -4.46 -15.78 16.06
CA GLY A 187 -3.58 -16.64 15.27
C GLY A 187 -3.21 -16.06 13.91
N ILE A 188 -2.50 -16.86 13.11
CA ILE A 188 -2.15 -16.53 11.71
C ILE A 188 -3.40 -16.47 10.81
N GLY A 189 -4.44 -17.22 11.17
CA GLY A 189 -5.72 -17.27 10.45
C GLY A 189 -5.75 -18.37 9.39
N GLU A 190 -6.87 -19.09 9.31
CA GLU A 190 -7.12 -20.05 8.25
C GLU A 190 -7.46 -19.36 6.93
N GLY A 191 -7.09 -19.97 5.81
CA GLY A 191 -7.45 -19.43 4.50
C GLY A 191 -6.51 -19.84 3.38
N THR A 192 -6.74 -19.25 2.22
CA THR A 192 -5.88 -19.35 1.04
C THR A 192 -5.46 -17.96 0.63
N PHE A 193 -4.15 -17.75 0.53
CA PHE A 193 -3.52 -16.45 0.35
C PHE A 193 -2.60 -16.48 -0.85
N THR A 194 -2.86 -15.59 -1.82
CA THR A 194 -1.92 -15.35 -2.92
C THR A 194 -0.88 -14.35 -2.46
N LEU A 195 0.36 -14.81 -2.38
CA LEU A 195 1.50 -14.02 -1.96
C LEU A 195 2.33 -13.60 -3.17
N VAL A 196 2.83 -12.37 -3.10
CA VAL A 196 3.80 -11.80 -4.03
C VAL A 196 5.05 -11.40 -3.26
N ASN A 197 6.20 -11.37 -3.93
CA ASN A 197 7.41 -10.84 -3.33
C ASN A 197 7.16 -9.38 -2.91
N ARG A 198 7.60 -8.99 -1.71
CA ARG A 198 7.40 -7.65 -1.13
C ARG A 198 7.95 -6.53 -2.02
N GLU A 199 8.99 -6.81 -2.80
CA GLU A 199 9.63 -5.88 -3.72
C GLU A 199 8.92 -5.81 -5.09
N THR A 200 7.83 -6.56 -5.28
CA THR A 200 7.03 -6.52 -6.50
C THR A 200 6.45 -5.12 -6.69
N LYS A 201 6.73 -4.51 -7.85
CA LYS A 201 6.11 -3.24 -8.23
C LYS A 201 4.62 -3.46 -8.48
N VAL A 202 3.79 -2.90 -7.62
CA VAL A 202 2.32 -2.91 -7.76
C VAL A 202 1.82 -1.51 -8.08
N GLU A 203 0.85 -1.44 -8.98
CA GLU A 203 0.08 -0.22 -9.18
C GLU A 203 -0.92 -0.05 -8.02
N ARG A 204 -1.08 1.17 -7.52
CA ARG A 204 -1.99 1.48 -6.42
C ARG A 204 -2.99 2.54 -6.83
N SER A 205 -4.22 2.41 -6.38
CA SER A 205 -5.23 3.46 -6.41
C SER A 205 -5.35 4.15 -5.06
N LEU A 206 -5.98 5.33 -5.03
CA LEU A 206 -6.36 5.98 -3.77
C LEU A 206 -7.24 5.07 -2.89
N GLU A 207 -8.10 4.26 -3.51
CA GLU A 207 -8.98 3.33 -2.79
C GLU A 207 -8.18 2.21 -2.12
N ASP A 208 -7.13 1.69 -2.76
CA ASP A 208 -6.23 0.72 -2.12
C ASP A 208 -5.58 1.33 -0.86
N LEU A 209 -5.09 2.56 -0.96
CA LEU A 209 -4.48 3.23 0.20
C LEU A 209 -5.49 3.46 1.34
N LYS A 210 -6.75 3.80 1.01
CA LYS A 210 -7.82 3.93 2.01
C LYS A 210 -8.13 2.61 2.71
N LYS A 211 -8.20 1.49 1.97
CA LYS A 211 -8.32 0.14 2.55
C LYS A 211 -7.15 -0.17 3.49
N GLY A 212 -5.97 0.37 3.19
CA GLY A 212 -4.78 0.30 4.05
C GLY A 212 -4.76 1.27 5.24
N GLY A 213 -5.86 1.98 5.51
CA GLY A 213 -5.99 2.89 6.65
C GLY A 213 -5.56 4.33 6.38
N LEU A 214 -5.39 4.74 5.13
CA LEU A 214 -5.22 6.16 4.80
C LEU A 214 -6.53 6.93 5.02
N ALA A 215 -6.54 7.80 6.02
CA ALA A 215 -7.61 8.76 6.23
C ALA A 215 -7.29 10.08 5.50
N VAL A 216 -7.97 10.31 4.37
CA VAL A 216 -7.75 11.48 3.50
C VAL A 216 -8.24 12.76 4.18
N ILE A 217 -7.42 13.82 4.15
CA ILE A 217 -7.78 15.16 4.61
C ILE A 217 -8.31 15.93 3.39
N GLN A 218 -9.61 15.81 3.12
CA GLN A 218 -10.22 16.29 1.86
C GLN A 218 -9.98 17.78 1.60
N ASP A 219 -10.10 18.61 2.63
CA ASP A 219 -9.92 20.07 2.53
C ASP A 219 -8.45 20.48 2.28
N GLN A 220 -7.52 19.52 2.34
CA GLN A 220 -6.09 19.68 2.03
C GLN A 220 -5.66 18.86 0.80
N CYS A 221 -6.61 18.53 -0.09
CA CYS A 221 -6.35 17.87 -1.37
C CYS A 221 -6.68 18.81 -2.53
N PHE A 222 -5.81 18.91 -3.52
CA PHE A 222 -5.92 19.92 -4.58
C PHE A 222 -5.64 19.34 -5.95
N ASN A 223 -6.48 19.66 -6.93
CA ASN A 223 -6.14 19.49 -8.34
C ASN A 223 -5.14 20.58 -8.72
N ILE A 224 -4.01 20.19 -9.30
CA ILE A 224 -2.89 21.08 -9.58
C ILE A 224 -2.15 20.62 -10.84
N ASN A 225 -1.63 21.59 -11.59
CA ASN A 225 -0.71 21.32 -12.70
C ASN A 225 0.75 21.49 -12.23
N LEU A 226 1.48 20.37 -12.19
CA LEU A 226 2.88 20.31 -11.81
C LEU A 226 3.73 20.01 -13.04
N ASP A 227 4.84 20.72 -13.21
CA ASP A 227 5.56 20.80 -14.49
C ASP A 227 6.07 19.43 -14.99
N SER A 228 6.48 18.54 -14.08
CA SER A 228 6.93 17.17 -14.41
C SER A 228 5.81 16.14 -14.48
N TYR A 229 4.59 16.47 -14.07
CA TYR A 229 3.49 15.51 -13.88
C TYR A 229 2.20 15.88 -14.64
N GLY A 230 2.07 17.11 -15.13
CA GLY A 230 0.85 17.63 -15.72
C GLY A 230 -0.27 17.82 -14.69
N GLU A 231 -1.51 17.65 -15.14
CA GLU A 231 -2.71 17.71 -14.30
C GLU A 231 -2.79 16.50 -13.38
N VAL A 232 -2.66 16.73 -12.08
CA VAL A 232 -2.70 15.72 -11.03
C VAL A 232 -3.49 16.20 -9.83
N LYS A 233 -3.84 15.28 -8.94
CA LYS A 233 -4.40 15.59 -7.63
C LYS A 233 -3.36 15.35 -6.55
N PHE A 234 -2.98 16.40 -5.83
CA PHE A 234 -2.23 16.28 -4.59
C PHE A 234 -3.16 15.75 -3.51
N ILE A 235 -2.81 14.62 -2.91
CA ILE A 235 -3.55 13.97 -1.85
C ILE A 235 -2.79 14.10 -0.54
N SER A 236 -3.45 14.67 0.46
CA SER A 236 -2.99 14.65 1.85
C SER A 236 -3.82 13.67 2.65
N GLY A 237 -3.17 12.90 3.52
CA GLY A 237 -3.87 12.03 4.45
C GLY A 237 -3.05 11.71 5.67
N THR A 238 -3.72 11.08 6.62
CA THR A 238 -3.08 10.51 7.81
C THR A 238 -3.13 9.00 7.74
N LYS A 239 -2.08 8.36 8.25
CA LYS A 239 -2.02 6.90 8.36
C LYS A 239 -1.43 6.53 9.71
N ARG A 240 -1.99 5.51 10.35
CA ARG A 240 -1.46 5.00 11.61
C ARG A 240 -0.07 4.42 11.37
N ALA A 241 0.89 4.86 12.15
CA ALA A 241 2.23 4.31 12.26
C ALA A 241 2.47 3.88 13.71
N ASP A 242 3.63 3.29 13.99
CA ASP A 242 3.94 2.69 15.30
C ASP A 242 3.92 3.70 16.44
N GLY A 243 2.81 3.75 17.16
CA GLY A 243 2.61 4.65 18.29
C GLY A 243 2.19 6.07 17.94
N TYR A 244 2.13 6.45 16.66
CA TYR A 244 1.76 7.81 16.22
C TYR A 244 0.94 7.83 14.92
N THR A 245 0.44 9.00 14.55
CA THR A 245 -0.29 9.21 13.31
C THR A 245 0.58 10.02 12.37
N ALA A 246 0.97 9.41 11.24
CA ALA A 246 1.87 10.02 10.28
C ALA A 246 1.09 10.76 9.19
N LEU A 247 1.57 11.94 8.78
CA LEU A 247 1.13 12.58 7.55
C LEU A 247 1.74 11.86 6.35
N ARG A 248 0.94 11.70 5.30
CA ARG A 248 1.31 11.07 4.04
C ARG A 248 0.78 11.91 2.88
N PHE A 249 1.62 12.10 1.88
CA PHE A 249 1.28 12.85 0.67
C PHE A 249 1.51 11.98 -0.56
N TYR A 250 0.64 12.17 -1.56
CA TYR A 250 0.68 11.42 -2.81
C TYR A 250 0.32 12.33 -3.98
N LEU A 251 0.76 11.98 -5.19
CA LEU A 251 0.14 12.45 -6.42
C LEU A 251 -0.72 11.34 -7.01
N ALA A 252 -1.97 11.67 -7.29
CA ALA A 252 -2.88 10.83 -8.04
C ALA A 252 -3.07 11.40 -9.45
N GLY A 253 -2.90 10.55 -10.46
CA GLY A 253 -3.21 10.85 -11.85
C GLY A 253 -4.66 10.51 -12.20
N LYS A 254 -4.88 10.19 -13.48
CA LYS A 254 -6.20 9.79 -13.99
C LYS A 254 -6.76 8.57 -13.23
N ASN A 255 -8.08 8.56 -13.00
CA ASN A 255 -8.80 7.50 -12.28
C ASN A 255 -8.25 7.21 -10.87
N ASP A 256 -7.77 8.24 -10.17
CA ASP A 256 -7.20 8.14 -8.81
C ASP A 256 -6.04 7.14 -8.68
N LYS A 257 -5.33 6.86 -9.78
CA LYS A 257 -4.12 6.04 -9.77
C LYS A 257 -2.98 6.80 -9.11
N ILE A 258 -2.36 6.22 -8.10
CA ILE A 258 -1.21 6.81 -7.41
C ILE A 258 0.02 6.68 -8.31
N ILE A 259 0.62 7.82 -8.62
CA ILE A 259 1.80 7.91 -9.51
C ILE A 259 3.04 8.41 -8.78
N TYR A 260 2.89 8.96 -7.58
CA TYR A 260 4.01 9.43 -6.78
C TYR A 260 3.75 9.36 -5.27
N TYR A 261 4.81 9.07 -4.52
CA TYR A 261 4.86 9.02 -3.06
C TYR A 261 5.88 10.04 -2.58
N PHE A 262 5.46 10.97 -1.72
CA PHE A 262 6.38 11.95 -1.18
C PHE A 262 7.28 11.34 -0.09
N PRO A 263 8.51 11.87 0.07
CA PRO A 263 9.32 11.59 1.25
C PRO A 263 8.58 11.89 2.55
N GLU A 264 8.92 11.15 3.61
CA GLU A 264 8.26 11.25 4.90
C GLU A 264 8.32 12.68 5.48
N PHE A 265 7.16 13.16 5.93
CA PHE A 265 7.03 14.42 6.65
C PHE A 265 7.52 14.25 8.10
N SER A 266 8.54 15.02 8.47
CA SER A 266 9.47 14.65 9.54
C SER A 266 9.02 15.08 10.95
N THR A 267 8.09 14.36 11.60
CA THR A 267 7.99 14.40 13.07
C THR A 267 7.41 13.11 13.67
N LYS A 268 7.87 12.71 14.86
CA LYS A 268 7.29 11.62 15.67
C LYS A 268 6.31 12.13 16.73
N ASN A 269 5.92 13.40 16.66
CA ASN A 269 5.00 14.00 17.63
C ASN A 269 3.54 13.64 17.28
N PHE A 270 2.65 13.80 18.24
CA PHE A 270 1.23 13.61 18.01
C PHE A 270 0.69 14.74 17.13
N LEU A 271 0.34 14.40 15.88
CA LEU A 271 -0.30 15.31 14.95
C LEU A 271 -1.60 15.85 15.56
N LYS A 272 -1.75 17.17 15.56
CA LYS A 272 -3.01 17.83 15.90
C LYS A 272 -3.83 18.07 14.63
N GLU A 273 -3.22 18.71 13.63
CA GLU A 273 -3.87 18.95 12.32
C GLU A 273 -2.86 19.30 11.23
N MET A 274 -3.26 19.17 9.96
CA MET A 274 -2.57 19.78 8.84
C MET A 274 -3.16 21.18 8.60
N LYS A 275 -2.34 22.23 8.77
CA LYS A 275 -2.80 23.62 8.69
C LYS A 275 -2.89 24.12 7.26
N ALA A 276 -1.89 23.83 6.44
CA ALA A 276 -1.80 24.39 5.10
C ALA A 276 -0.92 23.56 4.17
N VAL A 277 -1.23 23.64 2.88
CA VAL A 277 -0.33 23.32 1.77
C VAL A 277 -0.32 24.46 0.77
N SER A 278 0.81 24.67 0.11
CA SER A 278 0.97 25.65 -0.96
C SER A 278 1.86 25.12 -2.07
N PHE A 279 1.58 25.55 -3.30
CA PHE A 279 2.30 25.16 -4.52
C PHE A 279 2.87 26.43 -5.17
N GLN A 280 4.17 26.70 -5.00
CA GLN A 280 4.78 27.95 -5.44
C GLN A 280 6.22 27.72 -5.88
N ASP A 281 6.64 28.40 -6.94
CA ASP A 281 8.05 28.52 -7.33
C ASP A 281 8.71 29.56 -6.40
N ILE A 282 9.42 29.08 -5.38
CA ILE A 282 10.06 29.92 -4.36
C ILE A 282 11.54 30.16 -4.63
N ASN A 283 12.18 29.26 -5.38
CA ASN A 283 13.58 29.36 -5.77
C ASN A 283 13.78 30.09 -7.12
N ASN A 284 12.71 30.33 -7.88
CA ASN A 284 12.66 30.92 -9.22
C ASN A 284 13.28 30.03 -10.32
N ASP A 285 13.16 28.71 -10.22
CA ASP A 285 13.63 27.78 -11.26
C ASP A 285 12.54 27.43 -12.30
N GLY A 286 11.34 27.97 -12.13
CA GLY A 286 10.18 27.72 -13.00
C GLY A 286 9.38 26.47 -12.63
N LEU A 287 9.78 25.74 -11.58
CA LEU A 287 9.09 24.57 -11.06
C LEU A 287 8.47 24.90 -9.71
N LYS A 288 7.29 24.33 -9.43
CA LYS A 288 6.60 24.59 -8.15
C LYS A 288 7.14 23.70 -7.04
N GLU A 289 7.65 24.31 -5.97
CA GLU A 289 7.81 23.66 -4.68
C GLU A 289 6.46 23.41 -4.01
N ILE A 290 6.42 22.38 -3.17
CA ILE A 290 5.28 22.10 -2.30
C ILE A 290 5.67 22.39 -0.86
N ILE A 291 4.98 23.34 -0.23
CA ILE A 291 5.18 23.72 1.16
C ILE A 291 4.03 23.13 1.97
N VAL A 292 4.34 22.41 3.03
CA VAL A 292 3.34 21.86 3.96
C VAL A 292 3.59 22.41 5.36
N ILE A 293 2.52 22.76 6.06
CA ILE A 293 2.53 23.13 7.48
C ILE A 293 1.54 22.26 8.24
N ALA A 294 2.01 21.66 9.34
CA ALA A 294 1.19 20.88 10.25
C ALA A 294 1.43 21.32 11.70
N GLU A 295 0.39 21.27 12.53
CA GLU A 295 0.49 21.51 13.97
C GLU A 295 0.60 20.17 14.71
N TYR A 296 1.51 20.12 15.68
CA TYR A 296 1.70 19.00 16.57
C TYR A 296 1.44 19.39 18.02
N ASN A 297 0.98 18.42 18.80
CA ASN A 297 0.97 18.55 20.24
C ASN A 297 2.42 18.64 20.73
N SER A 298 2.80 19.82 21.19
CA SER A 298 4.12 20.15 21.72
C SER A 298 3.94 20.93 23.01
N SER A 299 4.76 20.61 24.02
CA SER A 299 4.90 21.41 25.24
C SER A 299 5.78 22.64 25.03
N GLY A 300 6.50 22.70 23.90
CA GLY A 300 7.31 23.84 23.52
C GLY A 300 6.50 24.99 22.91
N PRO A 301 7.11 26.18 22.78
CA PRO A 301 6.44 27.37 22.24
C PRO A 301 6.04 27.21 20.77
N LYS A 302 6.82 26.48 19.97
CA LYS A 302 6.49 26.17 18.57
C LYS A 302 5.76 24.84 18.44
N LYS A 303 4.59 24.89 17.79
CA LYS A 303 3.73 23.73 17.53
C LYS A 303 3.69 23.38 16.05
N GLU A 304 3.93 24.35 15.18
CA GLU A 304 3.98 24.17 13.74
C GLU A 304 5.29 23.53 13.29
N HIS A 305 5.18 22.54 12.43
CA HIS A 305 6.27 21.98 11.66
C HIS A 305 6.02 22.22 10.18
N CYS A 306 7.05 22.66 9.47
CA CYS A 306 7.00 22.99 8.06
C CYS A 306 7.96 22.10 7.28
N SER A 307 7.55 21.65 6.10
CA SER A 307 8.46 21.01 5.14
C SER A 307 8.30 21.62 3.75
N ILE A 308 9.42 21.71 3.04
CA ILE A 308 9.44 22.08 1.63
C ILE A 308 9.90 20.89 0.80
N TYR A 309 9.16 20.59 -0.26
CA TYR A 309 9.48 19.56 -1.24
C TYR A 309 9.86 20.24 -2.57
N PHE A 310 11.10 20.03 -2.99
CA PHE A 310 11.66 20.61 -4.21
C PHE A 310 11.58 19.60 -5.36
N PRO A 311 11.03 19.98 -6.52
CA PRO A 311 11.03 19.13 -7.70
C PRO A 311 12.47 18.92 -8.20
N LYS A 312 12.85 17.67 -8.47
CA LYS A 312 14.15 17.29 -9.01
C LYS A 312 14.04 16.03 -9.85
N SER A 313 14.32 16.13 -11.15
CA SER A 313 14.39 15.00 -12.08
C SER A 313 13.17 14.07 -12.06
N GLY A 314 11.97 14.64 -11.99
CA GLY A 314 10.72 13.86 -11.93
C GLY A 314 10.40 13.31 -10.55
N GLU A 315 11.12 13.69 -9.51
CA GLU A 315 10.81 13.38 -8.10
C GLU A 315 10.68 14.67 -7.30
N PHE A 316 10.25 14.56 -6.05
CA PHE A 316 10.30 15.62 -5.04
C PHE A 316 11.29 15.22 -3.95
N ILE A 317 12.28 16.09 -3.71
CA ILE A 317 13.25 15.92 -2.64
C ILE A 317 12.91 16.83 -1.47
N ASN A 318 13.20 16.36 -0.26
CA ASN A 318 13.11 17.16 0.95
C ASN A 318 14.52 17.37 1.50
N ASP A 319 14.95 18.63 1.62
CA ASP A 319 16.22 18.97 2.25
C ASP A 319 15.99 19.19 3.75
N LYS A 320 16.41 18.20 4.55
CA LYS A 320 16.26 18.23 6.00
C LYS A 320 16.97 19.42 6.65
N ASN A 321 18.07 19.92 6.09
CA ASN A 321 18.76 21.09 6.65
C ASN A 321 17.94 22.37 6.49
N ILE A 322 17.24 22.50 5.36
CA ILE A 322 16.33 23.62 5.10
C ILE A 322 15.14 23.54 6.06
N ASP A 323 14.52 22.36 6.17
CA ASP A 323 13.43 22.12 7.10
C ASP A 323 13.85 22.40 8.56
N ASP A 324 14.97 21.85 9.04
CA ASP A 324 15.44 22.05 10.41
C ASP A 324 15.67 23.53 10.73
N LYS A 325 16.28 24.25 9.77
CA LYS A 325 16.55 25.68 9.92
C LYS A 325 15.28 26.51 9.89
N ILE A 326 14.34 26.27 8.97
CA ILE A 326 13.01 26.92 8.95
C ILE A 326 12.26 26.63 10.25
N ASN A 327 12.30 25.39 10.71
CA ASN A 327 11.61 24.96 11.92
C ASN A 327 12.25 25.51 13.20
N SER A 328 13.51 25.94 13.18
CA SER A 328 14.17 26.60 14.32
C SER A 328 13.59 27.98 14.68
N TYR A 329 12.95 28.68 13.73
CA TYR A 329 12.38 30.02 13.94
C TYR A 329 10.97 29.97 14.51
N GLN A 330 10.73 30.59 15.67
CA GLN A 330 9.42 30.55 16.35
C GLN A 330 8.28 31.17 15.52
N ASP A 331 8.55 32.28 14.83
CA ASP A 331 7.53 33.04 14.10
C ASP A 331 7.26 32.51 12.68
N VAL A 332 7.91 31.41 12.29
CA VAL A 332 7.70 30.77 10.99
C VAL A 332 6.63 29.68 11.11
N ASN A 333 5.38 30.08 10.91
CA ASN A 333 4.16 29.28 11.13
C ASN A 333 3.05 29.48 10.07
N THR A 334 3.28 30.35 9.07
CA THR A 334 2.41 30.56 7.90
C THR A 334 3.18 30.33 6.60
N ILE A 335 2.48 30.02 5.51
CA ILE A 335 3.09 29.85 4.17
C ILE A 335 3.96 31.06 3.81
N ASN A 336 3.46 32.28 4.02
CA ASN A 336 4.22 33.50 3.73
C ASN A 336 5.49 33.59 4.59
N SER A 337 5.42 33.31 5.89
CA SER A 337 6.62 33.33 6.76
C SER A 337 7.65 32.28 6.34
N VAL A 338 7.22 31.10 5.88
CA VAL A 338 8.10 30.04 5.36
C VAL A 338 8.80 30.53 4.09
N ILE A 339 8.07 31.11 3.15
CA ILE A 339 8.62 31.65 1.90
C ILE A 339 9.63 32.78 2.18
N GLN A 340 9.31 33.71 3.09
CA GLN A 340 10.22 34.80 3.44
C GLN A 340 11.48 34.28 4.15
N CYS A 341 11.33 33.33 5.06
CA CYS A 341 12.45 32.66 5.71
C CYS A 341 13.36 31.98 4.67
N TYR A 342 12.78 31.24 3.72
CA TYR A 342 13.51 30.58 2.66
C TYR A 342 14.33 31.58 1.82
N LYS A 343 13.66 32.63 1.31
CA LYS A 343 14.28 33.67 0.48
C LYS A 343 15.38 34.45 1.19
N THR A 344 15.31 34.57 2.51
CA THR A 344 16.30 35.32 3.30
C THR A 344 17.56 34.49 3.61
N ASN A 345 17.42 33.17 3.76
CA ASN A 345 18.48 32.34 4.34
C ASN A 345 19.13 31.34 3.36
N PHE A 346 18.50 31.03 2.23
CA PHE A 346 18.97 29.96 1.32
C PHE A 346 19.05 30.37 -0.15
N LYS A 347 18.71 31.62 -0.47
CA LYS A 347 18.77 32.16 -1.81
C LYS A 347 20.03 32.96 -2.05
#